data_AF-A0A7I4YCU8-F1
#
_entry.id   AF-A0A7I4YCU8-F1
#
_cell.length_a   1.000
_cell.length_b   1.000
_cell.length_c   1.000
_cell.angle_alpha   90.00
_cell.angle_beta   90.00
_cell.angle_gamma   90.00
#
_symmetry.space_group_name_H-M   'P 1'
#
loop_
_entity.id
_entity.type
_entity.pdbx_description
1 polymer ?
#
loop_
_entity_poly.entity_id
_entity_poly.type
_entity_poly.pdbx_seq_one_letter_code
_entity_poly.pdbx_strand_id
1 'polypeptide(L)'
;MYKNLGSADGHEELDEIKATCERHADLCRQYAKCSLDLQMNDAQLEILSETAETLRQRHAQIRRTIDEKPHSPKELEALEAEVASVIRQVAVWTMELEEVNASRLEIEIRFLQLGSELKKSVTCVQLASIDFELIQMRHNERWRRFLADHVPPEKLLTLSKVPS
;
A
#
# COMPACT_ATOMS: atom_id res chain seq x y z
N MET A 1 26.95 45.53 -15.04
CA MET A 1 25.62 44.91 -15.27
C MET A 1 25.78 43.41 -15.22
N TYR A 2 25.56 42.79 -14.06
CA TYR A 2 25.54 41.34 -13.95
C TYR A 2 24.22 40.84 -14.55
N LYS A 3 24.27 40.25 -15.75
CA LYS A 3 23.14 39.50 -16.28
C LYS A 3 22.98 38.25 -15.43
N ASN A 4 22.01 38.26 -14.53
CA ASN A 4 21.40 37.06 -13.99
C ASN A 4 20.79 36.28 -15.15
N LEU A 5 21.57 35.39 -15.74
CA LEU A 5 21.11 34.39 -16.69
C LEU A 5 21.41 33.01 -16.11
N GLY A 6 20.35 32.29 -15.77
CA GLY A 6 20.40 30.86 -15.45
C GLY A 6 20.47 30.49 -13.98
N SER A 7 19.49 30.92 -13.18
CA SER A 7 19.22 30.38 -11.82
C SER A 7 17.79 29.84 -11.65
N ALA A 8 16.94 29.90 -12.68
CA ALA A 8 15.56 29.40 -12.61
C ALA A 8 15.47 27.89 -12.94
N ASP A 9 16.34 27.39 -13.83
CA ASP A 9 16.24 26.05 -14.44
C ASP A 9 16.45 24.90 -13.42
N GLY A 10 17.47 24.99 -12.57
CA GLY A 10 17.80 23.91 -11.63
C GLY A 10 16.87 23.82 -10.41
N HIS A 11 16.14 24.88 -10.07
CA HIS A 11 15.18 24.84 -8.96
C HIS A 11 13.89 24.14 -9.38
N GLU A 12 13.40 24.41 -10.60
CA GLU A 12 12.23 23.72 -11.17
C GLU A 12 12.51 22.23 -11.34
N GLU A 13 13.67 21.85 -11.88
CA GLU A 13 14.09 20.43 -12.00
C GLU A 13 14.14 19.73 -10.62
N LEU A 14 14.65 20.39 -9.58
CA LEU A 14 14.70 19.84 -8.21
C LEU A 14 13.31 19.70 -7.57
N ASP A 15 12.40 20.64 -7.82
CA ASP A 15 11.02 20.58 -7.33
C ASP A 15 10.24 19.43 -8.00
N GLU A 16 10.48 19.17 -9.30
CA GLU A 16 9.91 18.03 -10.02
C GLU A 16 10.40 16.68 -9.49
N ILE A 17 11.71 16.57 -9.19
CA ILE A 17 12.29 15.38 -8.56
C ILE A 17 11.64 15.15 -7.19
N LYS A 18 11.54 16.20 -6.38
CA LYS A 18 10.91 16.13 -5.06
C LYS A 18 9.45 15.68 -5.16
N ALA A 19 8.66 16.28 -6.05
CA ALA A 19 7.27 15.91 -6.27
C ALA A 19 7.12 14.45 -6.74
N THR A 20 8.07 13.93 -7.51
CA THR A 20 8.09 12.52 -7.92
C THR A 20 8.34 11.59 -6.75
N CYS A 21 9.30 11.91 -5.87
CA CYS A 21 9.56 11.14 -4.66
C CYS A 21 8.37 11.18 -3.67
N GLU A 22 7.73 12.33 -3.50
CA GLU A 22 6.55 12.48 -2.63
C GLU A 22 5.37 11.64 -3.13
N ARG A 23 5.09 11.67 -4.43
CA ARG A 23 4.06 10.81 -5.05
C ARG A 23 4.37 9.33 -4.87
N HIS A 24 5.63 8.93 -5.03
CA HIS A 24 6.04 7.55 -4.80
C HIS A 24 5.83 7.11 -3.34
N ALA A 25 6.24 7.94 -2.39
CA ALA A 25 6.05 7.68 -0.97
C ALA A 25 4.56 7.53 -0.62
N ASP A 26 3.70 8.35 -1.22
CA ASP A 26 2.25 8.23 -1.03
C ASP A 26 1.68 6.93 -1.62
N LEU A 27 2.09 6.56 -2.84
CA LEU A 27 1.70 5.29 -3.45
C LEU A 27 2.13 4.09 -2.59
N CYS A 28 3.35 4.11 -2.04
CA CYS A 28 3.82 3.08 -1.10
C CYS A 28 2.92 2.97 0.13
N ARG A 29 2.52 4.09 0.73
CA ARG A 29 1.59 4.10 1.88
C ARG A 29 0.22 3.54 1.51
N GLN A 30 -0.33 3.97 0.37
CA GLN A 30 -1.62 3.48 -0.10
C GLN A 30 -1.59 1.98 -0.40
N TYR A 31 -0.52 1.49 -1.03
CA TYR A 31 -0.32 0.07 -1.32
C TYR A 31 -0.22 -0.76 -0.04
N ALA A 32 0.58 -0.30 0.94
CA ALA A 32 0.70 -0.96 2.24
C ALA A 32 -0.64 -1.03 2.99
N LYS A 33 -1.40 0.08 2.98
CA LYS A 33 -2.75 0.09 3.56
C LYS A 33 -3.68 -0.92 2.87
N CYS A 34 -3.73 -0.89 1.54
CA CYS A 34 -4.55 -1.82 0.75
C CYS A 34 -4.17 -3.29 1.01
N SER A 35 -2.87 -3.58 1.17
CA SER A 35 -2.39 -4.91 1.56
C SER A 35 -2.89 -5.33 2.94
N LEU A 36 -2.94 -4.41 3.91
CA LEU A 36 -3.48 -4.68 5.24
C LEU A 36 -4.99 -4.90 5.19
N ASP A 37 -5.70 -4.10 4.40
CA ASP A 37 -7.15 -4.25 4.20
C ASP A 37 -7.48 -5.65 3.63
N LEU A 38 -6.68 -6.17 2.69
CA LEU A 38 -6.80 -7.56 2.20
C LEU A 38 -6.60 -8.60 3.31
N GLN A 39 -5.56 -8.44 4.14
CA GLN A 39 -5.29 -9.37 5.24
C GLN A 39 -6.42 -9.39 6.27
N MET A 40 -7.00 -8.21 6.57
CA MET A 40 -8.15 -8.11 7.45
C MET A 40 -9.38 -8.79 6.84
N ASN A 41 -9.61 -8.61 5.53
CA ASN A 41 -10.69 -9.30 4.82
C ASN A 41 -10.52 -10.83 4.84
N ASP A 42 -9.30 -11.33 4.62
CA ASP A 42 -8.99 -12.76 4.73
C ASP A 42 -9.32 -13.31 6.13
N ALA A 43 -8.93 -12.59 7.19
CA ALA A 43 -9.26 -12.96 8.57
C ALA A 43 -10.78 -12.95 8.84
N GLN A 44 -11.53 -11.99 8.26
CA GLN A 44 -12.99 -11.98 8.36
C GLN A 44 -13.62 -13.22 7.69
N LEU A 45 -13.12 -13.62 6.52
CA LEU A 45 -13.59 -14.83 5.83
C LEU A 45 -13.26 -16.11 6.60
N GLU A 46 -12.12 -16.16 7.30
CA GLU A 46 -11.76 -17.27 8.18
C GLU A 46 -12.77 -17.42 9.33
N ILE A 47 -13.10 -16.32 10.01
CA ILE A 47 -14.12 -16.29 11.08
C ILE A 47 -15.50 -16.72 10.54
N LEU A 48 -15.89 -16.23 9.37
CA LEU A 48 -17.14 -16.64 8.72
C LEU A 48 -17.14 -18.12 8.35
N SER A 49 -15.99 -18.68 7.96
CA SER A 49 -15.85 -20.10 7.66
C SER A 49 -16.00 -20.98 8.91
N GLU A 50 -15.40 -20.57 10.03
CA GLU A 50 -15.59 -21.22 11.34
C GLU A 50 -17.05 -21.15 11.81
N THR A 51 -17.70 -20.00 11.62
CA THR A 51 -19.12 -19.81 11.91
C THR A 51 -19.99 -20.75 11.07
N ALA A 52 -19.68 -20.89 9.77
CA ALA A 52 -20.37 -21.82 8.88
C ALA A 52 -20.21 -23.28 9.30
N GLU A 53 -19.03 -23.69 9.77
CA GLU A 53 -18.80 -25.03 10.33
C GLU A 53 -19.63 -25.26 11.60
N THR A 54 -19.67 -24.29 12.51
CA THR A 54 -20.50 -24.36 13.72
C THR A 54 -21.99 -24.50 13.38
N LEU A 55 -22.50 -23.73 12.41
CA LEU A 55 -23.88 -23.83 11.96
C LEU A 55 -24.17 -25.19 11.30
N ARG A 56 -23.23 -25.74 10.52
CA ARG A 56 -23.36 -27.08 9.92
C ARG A 56 -23.41 -28.18 10.99
N GLN A 57 -22.59 -28.08 12.03
CA GLN A 57 -22.61 -29.01 13.16
C GLN A 57 -23.93 -28.97 13.93
N ARG A 58 -24.44 -27.76 14.20
CA ARG A 58 -25.76 -27.58 14.85
C ARG A 58 -26.89 -28.15 13.98
N HIS A 59 -26.87 -27.88 12.68
CA HIS A 59 -27.84 -28.47 11.75
C HIS A 59 -27.77 -30.01 11.73
N ALA A 60 -26.57 -30.60 11.73
CA ALA A 60 -26.41 -32.05 11.82
C ALA A 60 -26.97 -32.61 13.14
N GLN A 61 -26.80 -31.89 14.25
CA GLN A 61 -27.37 -32.28 15.53
C GLN A 61 -28.91 -32.22 15.54
N ILE A 62 -29.49 -31.12 15.03
CA ILE A 62 -30.95 -30.99 14.81
C ILE A 62 -31.45 -32.18 14.01
N ARG A 63 -30.76 -32.53 12.91
CA ARG A 63 -31.16 -33.63 12.05
C ARG A 63 -31.18 -34.97 12.78
N ARG A 64 -30.15 -35.27 13.58
CA ARG A 64 -30.11 -36.48 14.42
C ARG A 64 -31.27 -36.51 15.41
N THR A 65 -31.55 -35.41 16.09
CA THR A 65 -32.67 -35.34 17.04
C THR A 65 -34.03 -35.53 16.36
N ILE A 66 -34.20 -35.03 15.12
CA ILE A 66 -35.40 -35.32 14.30
C ILE A 66 -35.49 -36.81 13.98
N ASP A 67 -34.39 -37.42 13.54
CA ASP A 67 -34.33 -38.83 13.15
C ASP A 67 -34.60 -39.77 14.36
N GLU A 68 -34.17 -39.38 15.56
CA GLU A 68 -34.44 -40.06 16.84
C GLU A 68 -35.90 -39.96 17.31
N LYS A 69 -36.71 -39.09 16.67
CA LYS A 69 -38.11 -38.76 16.99
C LYS A 69 -38.27 -38.22 18.42
N PRO A 70 -38.52 -36.91 18.61
CA PRO A 70 -38.77 -36.33 19.93
C PRO A 70 -39.90 -37.07 20.65
N HIS A 71 -39.66 -37.45 21.91
CA HIS A 71 -40.59 -38.28 22.69
C HIS A 71 -41.52 -37.44 23.57
N SER A 72 -41.19 -36.16 23.79
CA SER A 72 -42.00 -35.25 24.58
C SER A 72 -42.31 -33.91 23.88
N PRO A 73 -43.44 -33.26 24.22
CA PRO A 73 -43.76 -31.93 23.71
C PRO A 73 -42.68 -30.88 24.04
N LYS A 74 -41.98 -31.02 25.18
CA LYS A 74 -40.90 -30.10 25.58
C LYS A 74 -39.67 -30.26 24.71
N GLU A 75 -39.32 -31.48 24.32
CA GLU A 75 -38.21 -31.74 23.38
C GLU A 75 -38.53 -31.17 21.99
N LEU A 76 -39.78 -31.29 21.56
CA LEU A 76 -40.22 -30.72 20.29
C LEU A 76 -40.14 -29.18 20.29
N GLU A 77 -40.63 -28.53 21.35
CA GLU A 77 -40.56 -27.07 21.51
C GLU A 77 -39.11 -26.57 21.54
N ALA A 78 -38.22 -27.27 22.24
CA ALA A 78 -36.80 -26.96 22.27
C ALA A 78 -36.13 -27.12 20.90
N LEU A 79 -36.49 -28.16 20.16
CA LEU A 79 -35.99 -28.41 18.80
C LEU A 79 -36.47 -27.33 17.82
N GLU A 80 -37.75 -26.94 17.89
CA GLU A 80 -38.31 -25.85 17.08
C GLU A 80 -37.61 -24.51 17.37
N ALA A 81 -37.35 -24.22 18.66
CA ALA A 81 -36.63 -23.02 19.06
C ALA A 81 -35.18 -23.01 18.53
N GLU A 82 -34.51 -24.16 18.56
CA GLU A 82 -33.14 -24.32 18.05
C GLU A 82 -33.09 -24.21 16.52
N VAL A 83 -34.05 -24.80 15.80
CA VAL A 83 -34.21 -24.61 14.34
C VAL A 83 -34.41 -23.13 14.01
N ALA A 84 -35.32 -22.45 14.71
CA ALA A 84 -35.57 -21.02 14.49
C ALA A 84 -34.33 -20.17 14.80
N SER A 85 -33.55 -20.56 15.81
CA SER A 85 -32.27 -19.92 16.13
C SER A 85 -31.23 -20.08 15.02
N VAL A 86 -31.03 -21.31 14.53
CA VAL A 86 -30.10 -21.58 13.42
C VAL A 86 -30.51 -20.84 12.15
N ILE A 87 -31.80 -20.80 11.81
CA ILE A 87 -32.31 -20.05 10.65
C ILE A 87 -31.94 -18.56 10.75
N ARG A 88 -32.15 -17.94 11.93
CA ARG A 88 -31.78 -16.53 12.14
C ARG A 88 -30.27 -16.31 12.00
N GLN A 89 -29.44 -17.19 12.55
CA GLN A 89 -27.99 -17.07 12.47
C GLN A 89 -27.47 -17.30 11.06
N VAL A 90 -28.04 -18.23 10.29
CA VAL A 90 -27.73 -18.42 8.87
C VAL A 90 -28.06 -17.15 8.07
N ALA A 91 -29.20 -16.50 8.34
CA ALA A 91 -29.55 -15.26 7.66
C ALA A 91 -28.54 -14.13 7.93
N VAL A 92 -28.12 -13.95 9.19
CA VAL A 92 -27.08 -12.97 9.56
C VAL A 92 -25.75 -13.32 8.90
N TRP A 93 -25.32 -14.58 9.00
CA TRP A 93 -24.07 -15.05 8.39
C TRP A 93 -24.04 -14.83 6.87
N THR A 94 -25.16 -15.08 6.17
CA THR A 94 -25.26 -14.83 4.73
C THR A 94 -25.08 -13.34 4.41
N MET A 95 -25.72 -12.44 5.18
CA MET A 95 -25.56 -11.00 4.98
C MET A 95 -24.12 -10.54 5.22
N GLU A 96 -23.48 -11.01 6.31
CA GLU A 96 -22.09 -10.68 6.61
C GLU A 96 -21.12 -11.20 5.53
N LEU A 97 -21.36 -12.42 5.02
CA LEU A 97 -20.58 -12.98 3.93
C LEU A 97 -20.69 -12.17 2.64
N GLU A 98 -21.90 -11.71 2.30
CA GLU A 98 -22.13 -10.85 1.14
C GLU A 98 -21.39 -9.52 1.28
N GLU A 99 -21.44 -8.88 2.45
CA GLU A 99 -20.73 -7.63 2.74
C GLU A 99 -19.20 -7.78 2.65
N VAL A 100 -18.65 -8.83 3.25
CA VAL A 100 -17.20 -9.12 3.23
C VAL A 100 -16.74 -9.43 1.81
N ASN A 101 -17.53 -10.19 1.03
CA ASN A 101 -17.20 -10.50 -0.37
C ASN A 101 -17.29 -9.28 -1.29
N ALA A 102 -18.29 -8.41 -1.11
CA ALA A 102 -18.40 -7.17 -1.86
C ALA A 102 -17.18 -6.28 -1.61
N SER A 103 -16.79 -6.13 -0.34
CA SER A 103 -15.60 -5.37 0.06
C SER A 103 -14.32 -5.99 -0.53
N ARG A 104 -14.20 -7.32 -0.55
CA ARG A 104 -13.03 -8.02 -1.09
C ARG A 104 -12.76 -7.64 -2.54
N LEU A 105 -13.79 -7.66 -3.38
CA LEU A 105 -13.66 -7.38 -4.81
C LEU A 105 -13.11 -5.96 -5.04
N GLU A 106 -13.62 -4.98 -4.30
CA GLU A 106 -13.16 -3.58 -4.39
C GLU A 106 -11.70 -3.44 -3.97
N ILE A 107 -11.30 -4.11 -2.87
CA ILE A 107 -9.93 -4.06 -2.37
C ILE A 107 -8.97 -4.72 -3.38
N GLU A 108 -9.32 -5.90 -3.93
CA GLU A 108 -8.48 -6.60 -4.92
C GLU A 108 -8.25 -5.78 -6.19
N ILE A 109 -9.31 -5.15 -6.72
CA ILE A 109 -9.20 -4.25 -7.88
C ILE A 109 -8.25 -3.10 -7.56
N ARG A 110 -8.41 -2.46 -6.39
CA ARG A 110 -7.54 -1.35 -5.98
C ARG A 110 -6.11 -1.80 -5.77
N PHE A 111 -5.89 -2.99 -5.20
CA PHE A 111 -4.56 -3.56 -4.98
C PHE A 111 -3.81 -3.78 -6.30
N LEU A 112 -4.49 -4.32 -7.31
CA LEU A 112 -3.92 -4.50 -8.66
C LEU A 112 -3.58 -3.17 -9.32
N GLN A 113 -4.48 -2.17 -9.22
CA GLN A 113 -4.25 -0.84 -9.76
C GLN A 113 -3.06 -0.15 -9.09
N LEU A 114 -3.02 -0.13 -7.76
CA LEU A 114 -1.89 0.43 -7.00
C LEU A 114 -0.58 -0.31 -7.30
N GLY A 115 -0.61 -1.63 -7.43
CA GLY A 115 0.58 -2.41 -7.78
C GLY A 115 1.13 -2.07 -9.17
N SER A 116 0.26 -1.79 -10.14
CA SER A 116 0.66 -1.31 -11.47
C SER A 116 1.28 0.09 -11.42
N GLU A 117 0.63 1.02 -10.71
CA GLU A 117 1.12 2.40 -10.56
C GLU A 117 2.43 2.46 -9.77
N LEU A 118 2.59 1.62 -8.75
CA LEU A 118 3.82 1.53 -7.97
C LEU A 118 4.99 1.08 -8.83
N LYS A 119 4.80 0.08 -9.71
CA LYS A 119 5.83 -0.37 -10.65
C LYS A 119 6.30 0.76 -11.57
N LYS A 120 5.37 1.55 -12.12
CA LYS A 120 5.71 2.72 -12.95
C LYS A 120 6.45 3.78 -12.12
N SER A 121 5.96 4.05 -10.92
CA SER A 121 6.52 5.06 -10.02
C SER A 121 7.96 4.75 -9.60
N VAL A 122 8.31 3.47 -9.39
CA VAL A 122 9.70 3.06 -9.12
C VAL A 122 10.63 3.51 -10.25
N THR A 123 10.25 3.27 -11.50
CA THR A 123 11.04 3.73 -12.66
C THR A 123 11.17 5.26 -12.68
N CYS A 124 10.09 6.00 -12.39
CA CYS A 124 10.14 7.45 -12.31
C CYS A 124 11.10 7.96 -11.22
N VAL A 125 11.13 7.32 -10.04
CA VAL A 125 12.06 7.68 -8.97
C VAL A 125 13.51 7.37 -9.34
N GLN A 126 13.76 6.26 -10.03
CA GLN A 126 15.10 5.93 -10.54
C GLN A 126 15.59 6.98 -11.53
N LEU A 127 14.74 7.42 -12.47
CA LEU A 127 15.07 8.51 -13.39
C LEU A 127 15.33 9.82 -12.66
N ALA A 128 14.46 10.20 -11.71
CA ALA A 128 14.62 11.40 -10.90
C ALA A 128 15.93 11.40 -10.09
N SER A 129 16.40 10.21 -9.67
CA SER A 129 17.69 10.05 -8.99
C SER A 129 18.86 10.30 -9.93
N ILE A 130 18.80 9.82 -11.18
CA ILE A 130 19.80 10.10 -12.21
C ILE A 130 19.83 11.60 -12.54
N ASP A 131 18.65 12.22 -12.71
CA ASP A 131 18.54 13.66 -12.98
C ASP A 131 19.16 14.49 -11.85
N PHE A 132 18.91 14.10 -10.60
CA PHE A 132 19.53 14.72 -9.42
C PHE A 132 21.07 14.65 -9.47
N GLU A 133 21.64 13.48 -9.79
CA GLU A 133 23.09 13.31 -9.94
C GLU A 133 23.66 14.22 -11.05
N LEU A 134 22.97 14.33 -12.18
CA LEU A 134 23.36 15.21 -13.28
C LEU A 134 23.31 16.69 -12.90
N ILE A 135 22.28 17.13 -12.16
CA ILE A 135 22.19 18.49 -11.62
C ILE A 135 23.35 18.76 -10.67
N GLN A 136 23.64 17.82 -9.77
CA GLN A 136 24.74 17.94 -8.81
C GLN A 136 26.10 18.04 -9.52
N MET A 137 26.33 17.24 -10.56
CA MET A 137 27.54 17.29 -11.37
C MET A 137 27.70 18.62 -12.10
N ARG A 138 26.64 19.13 -12.75
CA ARG A 138 26.62 20.45 -13.41
C ARG A 138 26.91 21.58 -12.42
N HIS A 139 26.29 21.52 -11.24
CA HIS A 139 26.51 22.48 -10.16
C HIS A 139 27.98 22.48 -9.68
N ASN A 140 28.54 21.30 -9.42
CA ASN A 140 29.94 21.15 -8.99
C ASN A 140 30.93 21.68 -10.03
N GLU A 141 30.68 21.42 -11.31
CA GLU A 141 31.52 21.94 -12.38
C GLU A 141 31.45 23.47 -12.49
N ARG A 142 30.24 24.05 -12.36
CA ARG A 142 30.05 25.50 -12.33
C ARG A 142 30.84 26.15 -11.18
N TRP A 143 30.79 25.55 -9.98
CA TRP A 143 31.59 26.02 -8.84
C TRP A 143 33.08 25.87 -9.06
N ARG A 144 33.55 24.76 -9.65
CA ARG A 144 34.96 24.57 -9.95
C ARG A 144 35.50 25.66 -10.89
N ARG A 145 34.75 25.99 -11.95
CA ARG A 145 35.10 27.07 -12.89
C ARG A 145 35.09 28.43 -12.18
N PHE A 146 34.04 28.73 -11.44
CA PHE A 146 33.95 29.98 -10.67
C PHE A 146 35.13 30.17 -9.72
N LEU A 147 35.50 29.13 -8.96
CA LEU A 147 36.64 29.20 -8.05
C LEU A 147 37.95 29.41 -8.80
N ALA A 148 38.17 28.70 -9.91
CA ALA A 148 39.38 28.85 -10.74
C ALA A 148 39.55 30.28 -11.28
N ASP A 149 38.46 30.93 -11.70
CA ASP A 149 38.47 32.31 -12.22
C ASP A 149 38.75 33.36 -11.13
N HIS A 150 38.58 33.01 -9.85
CA HIS A 150 38.75 33.91 -8.70
C HIS A 150 39.95 33.54 -7.81
N VAL A 151 40.83 32.63 -8.24
CA VAL A 151 42.13 32.40 -7.57
C VAL A 151 43.08 33.55 -7.94
N PRO A 152 43.62 34.31 -6.96
CA PRO A 152 44.61 35.35 -7.23
C PRO A 152 45.89 34.73 -7.83
N PRO A 153 46.51 35.36 -8.84
CA PRO A 153 47.71 34.83 -9.49
C PRO A 153 48.89 34.58 -8.53
N GLU A 154 48.92 35.25 -7.38
CA GLU A 154 49.90 35.09 -6.31
C GLU A 154 49.88 33.69 -5.67
N LYS A 155 48.75 32.97 -5.70
CA LYS A 155 48.62 31.59 -5.17
C LYS A 155 48.86 30.49 -6.21
N LEU A 156 48.94 30.82 -7.50
CA LEU A 156 49.29 29.85 -8.55
C LEU A 156 50.77 29.45 -8.51
N LEU A 157 51.65 30.34 -8.03
CA LEU A 157 53.10 30.11 -7.90
C LEU A 157 53.49 29.16 -6.75
N THR A 158 52.61 28.94 -5.78
CA THR A 158 52.88 28.05 -4.62
C THR A 158 52.48 26.60 -4.86
N LEU A 159 51.59 26.32 -5.82
CA LEU A 159 51.18 24.94 -6.15
C LEU A 159 52.10 24.25 -7.17
N SER A 160 52.92 25.01 -7.92
CA SER A 160 53.93 24.46 -8.84
C SER A 160 55.22 23.99 -8.15
N LYS A 161 55.29 24.09 -6.82
CA LYS A 161 56.43 23.63 -6.00
C LYS A 161 55.97 22.54 -5.02
N VAL A 162 55.48 21.43 -5.53
CA VAL A 162 55.56 20.16 -4.81
C VAL A 162 56.60 19.32 -5.56
N PRO A 163 57.76 18.99 -4.96
CA PRO A 163 58.77 18.15 -5.61
C PRO A 163 58.26 16.72 -5.76
N SER A 164 58.67 16.09 -6.86
CA SER A 164 58.47 14.67 -7.19
C SER A 164 58.98 13.70 -6.12
#